data_AF-A0A358GNT5-F1
#
_entry.id   AF-A0A358GNT5-F1
#
_cell.length_a   1.000
_cell.length_b   1.000
_cell.length_c   1.000
_cell.angle_alpha   90.00
_cell.angle_beta   90.00
_cell.angle_gamma   90.00
#
_symmetry.space_group_name_H-M   'P 1'
#
loop_
_entity.id
_entity.type
_entity.pdbx_description
1 polymer ?
#
loop_
_entity_poly.entity_id
_entity_poly.type
_entity_poly.pdbx_seq_one_letter_code
_entity_poly.pdbx_strand_id
1 'polypeptide(L)'
;MKLLFLLLLLIVPLIMAFVALRSRMLTRIFHILALLCFYSAATVIAGDVYATNAHMTTFTTEIHHFLLNGWFLYPSAYLGVYIPYLLWMSLFSKKS
;
A
#
# COMPACT_ATOMS: atom_id res chain seq x y z
N MET A 1 13.60 16.74 2.69
CA MET A 1 13.21 15.44 2.09
C MET A 1 12.41 14.57 3.06
N LYS A 2 12.95 14.16 4.21
CA LYS A 2 12.22 13.30 5.18
C LYS A 2 10.88 13.89 5.65
N LEU A 3 10.86 15.20 5.97
CA LEU A 3 9.64 15.90 6.37
C LEU A 3 8.57 15.94 5.28
N LEU A 4 8.99 16.07 4.02
CA LEU A 4 8.08 16.08 2.86
C LEU A 4 7.36 14.73 2.71
N PHE A 5 8.08 13.61 2.85
CA PHE A 5 7.48 12.28 2.81
C PHE A 5 6.47 12.07 3.94
N LEU A 6 6.78 12.55 5.14
CA LEU A 6 5.86 12.48 6.27
C LEU A 6 4.59 13.31 6.02
N LEU A 7 4.74 14.53 5.48
CA LEU A 7 3.60 15.37 5.11
C LEU A 7 2.75 14.71 4.01
N LEU A 8 3.37 14.13 2.98
CA LEU A 8 2.66 13.42 1.92
C LEU A 8 1.90 12.21 2.46
N LEU A 9 2.50 11.44 3.37
CA LEU A 9 1.85 10.29 4.01
C LEU A 9 0.63 10.69 4.84
N LEU A 10 0.54 11.93 5.31
CA LEU A 10 -0.61 12.44 6.06
C LEU A 10 -1.64 13.13 5.15
N ILE A 11 -1.19 13.95 4.21
CA ILE A 11 -2.04 14.75 3.33
C ILE A 11 -2.74 13.87 2.29
N VAL A 12 -2.03 12.93 1.66
CA VAL A 12 -2.60 12.09 0.58
C VAL A 12 -3.79 11.26 1.06
N PRO A 13 -3.72 10.52 2.17
CA PRO A 13 -4.88 9.77 2.66
C PRO A 13 -6.06 10.65 3.06
N LEU A 14 -5.79 11.86 3.54
CA LEU A 14 -6.82 12.83 3.94
C LEU A 14 -7.57 13.37 2.71
N ILE A 15 -6.84 13.66 1.63
CA ILE A 15 -7.43 14.00 0.32
C ILE A 15 -8.25 12.81 -0.21
N MET A 16 -7.70 11.59 -0.16
CA MET A 16 -8.44 10.39 -0.57
C MET A 16 -9.74 10.24 0.21
N ALA A 17 -9.71 10.44 1.53
CA ALA A 17 -10.91 10.37 2.37
C ALA A 17 -11.94 11.44 2.00
N PHE A 18 -11.51 12.70 1.87
CA PHE A 18 -12.38 13.81 1.48
C PHE A 18 -13.09 13.58 0.14
N VAL A 19 -12.35 13.05 -0.83
CA VAL A 19 -12.88 12.73 -2.16
C VAL A 19 -13.81 11.52 -2.12
N ALA A 20 -13.46 10.48 -1.36
CA ALA A 20 -14.27 9.28 -1.19
C ALA A 20 -15.61 9.56 -0.48
N LEU A 21 -15.63 10.49 0.48
CA LEU A 21 -16.87 10.94 1.14
C LEU A 21 -17.88 11.56 0.15
N ARG A 22 -17.40 12.11 -0.96
CA ARG A 22 -18.23 12.74 -2.00
C ARG A 22 -18.69 11.78 -3.10
N SER A 23 -18.03 10.63 -3.26
CA SER A 23 -18.32 9.71 -4.35
C SER A 23 -18.05 8.25 -3.99
N ARG A 24 -19.13 7.47 -3.94
CA ARG A 24 -19.07 6.00 -3.81
C ARG A 24 -18.34 5.32 -4.97
N MET A 25 -18.24 5.97 -6.14
CA MET A 25 -17.47 5.45 -7.26
C MET A 25 -15.97 5.50 -6.96
N LEU A 26 -15.48 6.61 -6.38
CA LEU A 26 -14.07 6.77 -6.04
C LEU A 26 -13.66 5.85 -4.88
N THR A 27 -14.53 5.66 -3.89
CA THR A 27 -14.37 4.64 -2.84
C THR A 27 -14.13 3.25 -3.46
N ARG A 28 -14.98 2.83 -4.41
CA ARG A 28 -14.85 1.54 -5.10
C ARG A 28 -13.55 1.43 -5.89
N ILE A 29 -13.16 2.48 -6.61
CA ILE A 29 -11.89 2.51 -7.35
C ILE A 29 -10.71 2.32 -6.40
N PHE A 30 -10.69 3.02 -5.26
CA PHE A 30 -9.61 2.87 -4.28
C PHE A 30 -9.53 1.46 -3.71
N HIS A 31 -10.67 0.82 -3.42
CA HIS A 31 -10.72 -0.56 -2.94
C HIS A 31 -10.25 -1.56 -4.00
N ILE A 32 -10.69 -1.42 -5.26
CA ILE A 32 -10.26 -2.30 -6.36
C ILE A 32 -8.76 -2.16 -6.58
N LEU A 33 -8.24 -0.92 -6.61
CA LEU A 33 -6.82 -0.69 -6.76
C LEU A 33 -6.03 -1.26 -5.57
N ALA A 34 -6.54 -1.14 -4.35
CA ALA A 34 -5.92 -1.75 -3.17
C ALA A 34 -5.87 -3.28 -3.27
N LEU A 35 -6.94 -3.90 -3.78
CA LEU A 35 -6.98 -5.35 -3.99
C LEU A 35 -5.92 -5.79 -5.02
N LEU A 36 -5.82 -5.08 -6.15
CA LEU A 36 -4.79 -5.35 -7.16
C LEU A 36 -3.38 -5.16 -6.59
N CYS A 37 -3.15 -4.09 -5.84
CA CYS A 37 -1.87 -3.84 -5.19
C CYS A 37 -1.51 -4.91 -4.16
N PHE A 38 -2.50 -5.38 -3.39
CA PHE A 38 -2.32 -6.45 -2.41
C PHE A 38 -1.88 -7.74 -3.09
N TYR A 39 -2.57 -8.17 -4.15
CA TYR A 39 -2.15 -9.37 -4.89
C TYR A 39 -0.76 -9.22 -5.49
N SER A 40 -0.45 -8.07 -6.10
CA SER A 40 0.89 -7.82 -6.65
C SER A 40 1.98 -7.93 -5.59
N ALA A 41 1.83 -7.22 -4.46
CA ALA A 41 2.81 -7.25 -3.38
C ALA A 41 2.95 -8.65 -2.77
N ALA A 42 1.83 -9.34 -2.54
CA ALA A 42 1.82 -10.69 -1.99
C ALA A 42 2.51 -11.70 -2.93
N THR A 43 2.30 -11.60 -4.24
CA THR A 43 2.96 -12.47 -5.23
C THR A 43 4.47 -12.26 -5.24
N VAL A 44 4.95 -11.01 -5.18
CA VAL A 44 6.40 -10.74 -5.13
C VAL A 44 7.00 -11.27 -3.83
N ILE A 45 6.34 -11.02 -2.68
CA ILE A 45 6.79 -11.58 -1.39
C ILE A 45 6.88 -13.11 -1.46
N ALA A 46 5.83 -13.78 -1.95
CA ALA A 46 5.80 -15.23 -2.04
C ALA A 46 6.88 -15.78 -2.98
N GLY A 47 7.10 -15.11 -4.11
CA GLY A 47 8.16 -15.47 -5.06
C GLY A 47 9.55 -15.37 -4.44
N ASP A 48 9.84 -14.28 -3.74
CA ASP A 48 11.15 -14.08 -3.11
C ASP A 48 11.38 -15.04 -1.93
N VAL A 49 10.34 -15.35 -1.13
CA VAL A 49 10.41 -16.38 -0.09
C VAL A 49 10.69 -17.75 -0.69
N TYR A 50 10.02 -18.10 -1.80
CA TYR A 50 10.26 -19.35 -2.50
C TYR A 50 11.70 -19.45 -3.02
N ALA A 51 12.20 -18.40 -3.68
CA ALA A 51 13.58 -18.34 -4.18
C ALA A 51 14.60 -18.44 -3.03
N THR A 52 14.36 -17.72 -1.93
CA THR A 52 15.22 -17.75 -0.73
C THR A 52 15.34 -19.17 -0.17
N ASN A 53 14.21 -19.87 -0.02
CA ASN A 53 14.20 -21.25 0.45
C ASN A 53 14.86 -22.23 -0.55
N ALA A 54 14.63 -22.03 -1.85
CA ALA A 54 15.20 -22.88 -2.90
C ALA A 54 16.72 -22.73 -3.02
N HIS A 55 17.26 -21.54 -2.75
CA HIS A 55 18.69 -21.24 -2.87
C HIS A 55 19.45 -21.29 -1.52
N MET A 56 18.79 -21.70 -0.42
CA MET A 56 19.34 -21.69 0.95
C MET A 56 19.97 -20.34 1.34
N THR A 57 19.43 -19.23 0.82
CA THR A 57 19.88 -17.88 1.16
C THR A 57 19.07 -17.34 2.34
N THR A 58 19.56 -16.28 2.99
CA THR A 58 18.76 -15.52 3.96
C THR A 58 18.07 -14.36 3.25
N PHE A 59 16.76 -14.18 3.50
CA PHE A 59 15.94 -13.12 2.88
C PHE A 59 16.55 -11.72 3.05
N THR A 60 17.28 -11.50 4.13
CA THR A 60 17.98 -10.24 4.44
C THR A 60 19.12 -9.92 3.48
N THR A 61 19.68 -10.91 2.77
CA THR A 61 20.78 -10.71 1.81
C THR A 61 20.28 -10.08 0.52
N GLU A 62 19.08 -10.45 0.07
CA GLU A 62 18.46 -9.97 -1.18
C GLU A 62 17.42 -8.87 -0.96
N ILE A 63 17.26 -8.38 0.28
CA ILE A 63 16.18 -7.47 0.64
C ILE A 63 16.23 -6.15 -0.14
N HIS A 64 17.40 -5.71 -0.59
CA HIS A 64 17.52 -4.52 -1.43
C HIS A 64 16.92 -4.74 -2.82
N HIS A 65 17.13 -5.92 -3.42
CA HIS A 65 16.51 -6.29 -4.69
C HIS A 65 15.00 -6.40 -4.57
N PHE A 66 14.51 -7.01 -3.49
CA PHE A 66 13.09 -7.08 -3.15
C PHE A 66 12.46 -5.68 -3.00
N LEU A 67 13.05 -4.83 -2.16
CA LEU A 67 12.51 -3.49 -1.86
C LEU A 67 12.58 -2.54 -3.05
N LEU A 68 13.53 -2.74 -3.98
CA LEU A 68 13.64 -1.96 -5.21
C LEU A 68 12.84 -2.54 -6.38
N ASN A 69 12.24 -3.72 -6.22
CA ASN A 69 11.38 -4.31 -7.24
C ASN A 69 10.13 -3.44 -7.43
N GLY A 70 9.95 -2.87 -8.63
CA GLY A 70 8.80 -2.01 -8.93
C GLY A 70 7.43 -2.67 -8.72
N TRP A 71 7.33 -3.99 -8.94
CA TRP A 71 6.12 -4.79 -8.70
C TRP A 71 5.79 -4.97 -7.22
N PHE A 72 6.73 -4.66 -6.34
CA PHE A 72 6.52 -4.58 -4.90
C PHE A 72 6.41 -3.13 -4.41
N LEU A 73 7.32 -2.27 -4.86
CA LEU A 73 7.48 -0.89 -4.37
C LEU A 73 6.24 -0.04 -4.61
N TYR A 74 5.75 0.06 -5.85
CA TYR A 74 4.58 0.92 -6.15
C TYR A 74 3.30 0.39 -5.51
N PRO A 75 2.98 -0.92 -5.60
CA PRO A 75 1.83 -1.48 -4.92
C PRO A 75 1.87 -1.29 -3.40
N SER A 76 3.02 -1.54 -2.78
CA SER A 76 3.17 -1.36 -1.32
C SER A 76 3.12 0.10 -0.91
N ALA A 77 3.63 1.02 -1.72
CA ALA A 77 3.50 2.46 -1.49
C ALA A 77 2.03 2.90 -1.53
N TYR A 78 1.24 2.41 -2.49
CA TYR A 78 -0.19 2.67 -2.55
C TYR A 78 -0.93 2.09 -1.33
N LEU A 79 -0.62 0.85 -0.92
CA LEU A 79 -1.17 0.26 0.31
C LEU A 79 -0.82 1.09 1.55
N GLY A 80 0.39 1.64 1.60
CA GLY A 80 0.87 2.50 2.69
C GLY A 80 0.05 3.79 2.88
N VAL A 81 -0.53 4.36 1.82
CA VAL A 81 -1.45 5.51 1.91
C VAL A 81 -2.92 5.08 2.03
N TYR A 82 -3.28 3.94 1.46
CA TYR A 82 -4.63 3.41 1.49
C TYR A 82 -5.06 2.97 2.90
N ILE A 83 -4.16 2.39 3.71
CA ILE A 83 -4.48 1.99 5.08
C ILE A 83 -4.86 3.21 5.96
N PRO A 84 -4.05 4.28 6.03
CA PRO A 84 -4.46 5.52 6.71
C PRO A 84 -5.76 6.12 6.17
N TYR A 85 -6.02 6.00 4.86
CA TYR A 85 -7.28 6.44 4.26
C TYR A 85 -8.48 5.69 4.87
N LEU A 86 -8.40 4.37 5.02
CA LEU A 86 -9.45 3.57 5.66
C LEU A 86 -9.66 3.99 7.11
N LEU A 87 -8.58 4.26 7.85
CA LEU A 87 -8.65 4.75 9.22
C LEU A 87 -9.39 6.09 9.29
N TRP A 88 -9.04 7.05 8.43
CA TRP A 88 -9.76 8.32 8.32
C TRP A 88 -11.23 8.13 7.97
N MET A 89 -11.54 7.33 6.95
CA MET A 89 -12.92 7.02 6.58
C MET A 89 -13.71 6.43 7.74
N SER A 90 -13.12 5.53 8.53
CA SER A 90 -13.78 4.95 9.71
C SER A 90 -14.06 5.97 10.82
N LEU A 91 -13.16 6.95 11.00
CA LEU A 91 -13.36 8.04 11.96
C LEU A 91 -14.50 8.98 11.50
N PHE A 92 -14.57 9.29 10.20
CA PHE A 92 -15.62 10.14 9.65
C PHE A 92 -16.96 9.42 9.48
N SER A 93 -16.95 8.09 9.37
CA SER A 93 -18.14 7.27 9.16
C SER A 93 -18.93 6.99 10.45
N LYS A 94 -18.63 7.63 11.58
CA LYS A 94 -19.30 7.33 12.86
C LYS A 94 -20.71 7.94 12.95
N LYS A 95 -21.70 7.03 13.01
CA LYS A 95 -23.14 7.13 13.37
C LYS A 95 -24.07 7.89 12.40
N SER A 96 -24.72 7.12 11.52
CA SER A 96 -26.19 7.17 11.41
C SER A 96 -26.79 6.00 12.18
#